data_AF-A0A443K5F5-F1
#
_entry.id   AF-A0A443K5F5-F1
#
_cell.length_a   1.000
_cell.length_b   1.000
_cell.length_c   1.000
_cell.angle_alpha   90.00
_cell.angle_beta   90.00
_cell.angle_gamma   90.00
#
_symmetry.space_group_name_H-M   'P 1'
#
loop_
_entity.id
_entity.type
_entity.pdbx_description
1 polymer ?
#
loop_
_entity_poly.entity_id
_entity_poly.type
_entity_poly.pdbx_seq_one_letter_code
_entity_poly.pdbx_strand_id
1 'polypeptide(L)'
;MSGSKDLGGHRIHWSMRVGWRSQADGTRQFDLNLWMLDPETGEVPDALVLTMAEGQVIRLVPSVPRVDALRARKLPEALWPKARLCGFKGIVETGAAAFAAQIEIAGTAHDLGTIKVGSVTVLEGRNGWLFLAGDTNDSPAQYSRNYHPEADWLAGWRSYFDGMETLAKTQPGIRSLAFLVAPSKETVLGDVYPLTPAKYPLIEVFLSEFGNRPGFFWPAPVLAPHRDYAFDKAETHWTDFGARLTCEALLKRWTLTPAQPPARYRLEEGRGDLGDKMLPAIRALRPSADWPNPAKLVFDNFALHHGNIKIWQNPTPAIDETLMIFGGSSADYMVRYLSAIFARVVSVYTAGVPDPALVALERPARVILQTSQRFLTQPAARQTDVFATARSKIEKNLLTIRGSHAKEMERWHPAAGPAAGIETYLQKTPVVA
;
A
#
# COMPACT_ATOMS: atom_id res chain seq x y z
N MET A 1 -3.87 -16.11 -10.08
CA MET A 1 -3.09 -17.36 -10.18
C MET A 1 -2.89 -17.72 -11.64
N SER A 2 -1.74 -18.26 -12.02
CA SER A 2 -1.49 -18.78 -13.38
C SER A 2 -0.54 -19.96 -13.30
N GLY A 3 -0.66 -20.90 -14.22
CA GLY A 3 0.16 -22.11 -14.21
C GLY A 3 0.03 -22.91 -15.50
N SER A 4 0.70 -24.06 -15.49
CA SER A 4 0.58 -25.09 -16.52
C SER A 4 0.76 -26.47 -15.90
N LYS A 5 0.08 -27.49 -16.43
CA LYS A 5 0.17 -28.88 -15.97
C LYS A 5 -0.13 -29.82 -17.12
N ASP A 6 0.60 -30.93 -17.18
CA ASP A 6 0.34 -32.02 -18.13
C ASP A 6 -0.84 -32.86 -17.62
N LEU A 7 -1.93 -32.89 -18.36
CA LEU A 7 -3.17 -33.58 -18.00
C LEU A 7 -3.77 -34.24 -19.24
N GLY A 8 -4.02 -35.55 -19.19
CA GLY A 8 -4.68 -36.27 -20.29
C GLY A 8 -3.93 -36.22 -21.63
N GLY A 9 -2.60 -36.06 -21.62
CA GLY A 9 -1.80 -35.89 -22.84
C GLY A 9 -1.71 -34.45 -23.37
N HIS A 10 -2.31 -33.49 -22.66
CA HIS A 10 -2.30 -32.07 -23.01
C HIS A 10 -1.52 -31.23 -22.00
N ARG A 11 -0.76 -30.25 -22.48
CA ARG A 11 -0.11 -29.23 -21.63
C ARG A 11 -1.09 -28.09 -21.38
N ILE A 12 -1.99 -28.24 -20.41
CA ILE A 12 -2.99 -27.19 -20.13
C ILE A 12 -2.32 -26.01 -19.45
N HIS A 13 -2.43 -24.83 -20.06
CA HIS A 13 -2.07 -23.54 -19.46
C HIS A 13 -3.32 -22.83 -18.97
N TRP A 14 -3.19 -22.09 -17.86
CA TRP A 14 -4.30 -21.30 -17.34
C TRP A 14 -3.86 -20.01 -16.67
N SER A 15 -4.81 -19.07 -16.62
CA SER A 15 -4.77 -17.95 -15.67
C SER A 15 -6.15 -17.74 -15.09
N MET A 16 -6.20 -17.63 -13.77
CA MET A 16 -7.41 -17.42 -12.99
C MET A 16 -7.29 -16.15 -12.15
N ARG A 17 -8.30 -15.30 -12.25
CA ARG A 17 -8.57 -14.22 -11.32
C ARG A 17 -9.76 -14.62 -10.47
N VAL A 18 -9.61 -14.43 -9.18
CA VAL A 18 -10.65 -14.66 -8.19
C VAL A 18 -10.86 -13.32 -7.52
N GLY A 19 -12.03 -12.72 -7.72
CA GLY A 19 -12.53 -11.71 -6.80
C GLY A 19 -13.36 -12.39 -5.74
N TRP A 20 -13.58 -11.70 -4.63
CA TRP A 20 -14.46 -12.22 -3.61
C TRP A 20 -15.12 -11.07 -2.86
N ARG A 21 -16.25 -11.37 -2.23
CA ARG A 21 -17.01 -10.47 -1.37
C ARG A 21 -17.40 -11.22 -0.10
N SER A 22 -17.36 -10.52 1.02
CA SER A 22 -17.91 -11.03 2.28
C SER A 22 -19.32 -10.50 2.47
N GLN A 23 -20.25 -11.39 2.77
CA GLN A 23 -21.59 -11.03 3.18
C GLN A 23 -21.66 -10.85 4.70
N ALA A 24 -22.70 -10.17 5.17
CA ALA A 24 -22.89 -9.84 6.58
C ALA A 24 -23.06 -11.07 7.49
N ASP A 25 -23.51 -12.20 6.94
CA ASP A 25 -23.68 -13.48 7.62
C ASP A 25 -22.38 -14.32 7.68
N GLY A 26 -21.27 -13.80 7.15
CA GLY A 26 -19.98 -14.49 7.10
C GLY A 26 -19.79 -15.41 5.88
N THR A 27 -20.81 -15.58 5.03
CA THR A 27 -20.66 -16.27 3.74
C THR A 27 -19.75 -15.48 2.81
N ARG A 28 -19.04 -16.19 1.93
CA ARG A 28 -18.13 -15.61 0.96
C ARG A 28 -18.60 -15.95 -0.44
N GLN A 29 -18.69 -14.91 -1.27
CA GLN A 29 -18.96 -15.06 -2.69
C GLN A 29 -17.63 -14.89 -3.44
N PHE A 30 -17.27 -15.84 -4.29
CA PHE A 30 -16.11 -15.78 -5.18
C PHE A 30 -16.57 -15.58 -6.61
N ASP A 31 -16.14 -14.48 -7.20
CA ASP A 31 -16.27 -14.24 -8.64
C ASP A 31 -15.05 -14.85 -9.33
N LEU A 32 -15.26 -15.92 -10.09
CA LEU A 32 -14.23 -16.61 -10.85
C LEU A 32 -14.22 -16.10 -12.28
N ASN A 33 -13.05 -15.67 -12.75
CA ASN A 33 -12.80 -15.35 -14.15
C ASN A 33 -11.45 -15.91 -14.57
N LEU A 34 -11.47 -16.93 -15.42
CA LEU A 34 -10.26 -17.63 -15.84
C LEU A 34 -10.28 -17.97 -17.32
N TRP A 35 -9.14 -18.43 -17.81
CA TRP A 35 -9.03 -19.13 -19.09
C TRP A 35 -8.15 -20.35 -18.94
N MET A 36 -8.42 -21.39 -19.74
CA MET A 36 -7.64 -22.63 -19.78
C MET A 36 -7.56 -23.12 -21.22
N LEU A 37 -6.36 -23.43 -21.72
CA LEU A 37 -6.19 -24.04 -23.04
C LEU A 37 -4.81 -24.72 -23.17
N ASP A 38 -4.71 -25.68 -24.07
CA ASP A 38 -3.46 -26.22 -24.59
C ASP A 38 -2.97 -25.37 -25.78
N PRO A 39 -1.84 -24.68 -25.68
CA PRO A 39 -1.36 -23.79 -26.73
C PRO A 39 -0.78 -24.54 -27.94
N GLU A 40 -0.49 -25.83 -27.83
CA GLU A 40 0.04 -26.63 -28.94
C GLU A 40 -1.09 -27.16 -29.82
N THR A 41 -2.18 -27.60 -29.20
CA THR A 41 -3.30 -28.27 -29.88
C THR A 41 -4.57 -27.42 -30.01
N GLY A 42 -4.64 -26.29 -29.29
CA GLY A 42 -5.83 -25.47 -29.17
C GLY A 42 -6.95 -26.14 -28.38
N GLU A 43 -6.67 -27.23 -27.66
CA GLU A 43 -7.63 -27.93 -26.82
C GLU A 43 -8.09 -27.05 -25.66
N VAL A 44 -9.38 -27.10 -25.35
CA VAL A 44 -9.99 -26.37 -24.24
C VAL A 44 -10.71 -27.39 -23.37
N PRO A 45 -10.48 -27.41 -22.04
CA PRO A 45 -11.20 -28.32 -21.16
C PRO A 45 -12.73 -28.13 -21.26
N ASP A 46 -13.47 -29.24 -21.26
CA ASP A 46 -14.94 -29.28 -21.35
C ASP A 46 -15.61 -28.58 -20.16
N ALA A 47 -15.01 -28.71 -18.98
CA ALA A 47 -15.48 -28.08 -17.77
C ALA A 47 -14.37 -27.87 -16.73
N LEU A 48 -14.58 -26.89 -15.85
CA LEU A 48 -13.93 -26.78 -14.55
C LEU A 48 -14.96 -27.20 -13.49
N VAL A 49 -14.64 -28.23 -12.71
CA VAL A 49 -15.46 -28.75 -11.62
C VAL A 49 -14.84 -28.34 -10.30
N LEU A 50 -15.61 -27.68 -9.45
CA LEU A 50 -15.22 -27.24 -8.12
C LEU A 50 -16.04 -27.99 -7.09
N THR A 51 -15.37 -28.70 -6.19
CA THR A 51 -16.00 -29.51 -5.15
C THR A 51 -15.68 -28.91 -3.78
N MET A 52 -16.71 -28.41 -3.10
CA MET A 52 -16.63 -27.83 -1.77
C MET A 52 -16.58 -28.93 -0.70
N ALA A 53 -16.05 -28.61 0.48
CA ALA A 53 -15.98 -29.56 1.60
C ALA A 53 -17.37 -30.07 2.07
N GLU A 54 -18.40 -29.27 1.83
CA GLU A 54 -19.80 -29.55 2.19
C GLU A 54 -20.52 -30.42 1.13
N GLY A 55 -19.81 -30.89 0.10
CA GLY A 55 -20.38 -31.74 -0.97
C GLY A 55 -21.04 -30.96 -2.11
N GLN A 56 -21.11 -29.63 -2.03
CA GLN A 56 -21.57 -28.79 -3.14
C GLN A 56 -20.58 -28.87 -4.31
N VAL A 57 -21.11 -29.13 -5.51
CA VAL A 57 -20.35 -29.20 -6.76
C VAL A 57 -20.79 -28.09 -7.69
N ILE A 58 -19.83 -27.32 -8.19
CA ILE A 58 -20.05 -26.26 -9.18
C ILE A 58 -19.29 -26.64 -10.45
N ARG A 59 -20.02 -26.79 -11.56
CA ARG A 59 -19.46 -27.12 -12.87
C ARG A 59 -19.56 -25.93 -13.80
N LEU A 60 -18.42 -25.37 -14.19
CA LEU A 60 -18.31 -24.23 -15.11
C LEU A 60 -17.87 -24.71 -16.48
N VAL A 61 -18.55 -24.24 -17.53
CA VAL A 61 -18.22 -24.57 -18.92
C VAL A 61 -17.52 -23.40 -19.61
N PRO A 62 -16.60 -23.68 -20.56
CA PRO A 62 -15.93 -22.65 -21.35
C PRO A 62 -16.97 -21.91 -22.21
N SER A 63 -17.09 -20.61 -22.03
CA SER A 63 -18.13 -19.79 -22.68
C SER A 63 -17.69 -18.36 -22.95
N VAL A 64 -16.59 -17.91 -22.37
CA VAL A 64 -16.12 -16.53 -22.48
C VAL A 64 -15.04 -16.43 -23.55
N PRO A 65 -15.17 -15.53 -24.54
CA PRO A 65 -14.14 -15.34 -25.54
C PRO A 65 -12.89 -14.68 -24.94
N ARG A 66 -11.71 -15.27 -25.16
CA ARG A 66 -10.42 -14.80 -24.56
C ARG A 66 -9.31 -14.65 -25.59
N VAL A 67 -9.50 -13.72 -26.52
CA VAL A 67 -8.50 -13.37 -27.56
C VAL A 67 -7.18 -12.89 -26.94
N ASP A 68 -7.25 -12.25 -25.77
CA ASP A 68 -6.08 -11.84 -24.98
C ASP A 68 -5.23 -13.05 -24.57
N ALA A 69 -5.86 -14.16 -24.16
CA ALA A 69 -5.16 -15.39 -23.81
C ALA A 69 -4.49 -16.04 -25.03
N LEU A 70 -5.20 -16.10 -26.18
CA LEU A 70 -4.66 -16.64 -27.42
C LEU A 70 -3.40 -15.89 -27.86
N ARG A 71 -3.45 -14.56 -27.84
CA ARG A 71 -2.31 -13.69 -28.17
C ARG A 71 -1.16 -13.84 -27.17
N ALA A 72 -1.47 -13.83 -25.87
CA ALA A 72 -0.47 -13.98 -24.82
C ALA A 72 0.28 -15.32 -24.89
N ARG A 73 -0.37 -16.37 -25.40
CA ARG A 73 0.22 -17.70 -25.62
C ARG A 73 0.73 -17.91 -27.05
N LYS A 74 0.67 -16.89 -27.91
CA LYS A 74 1.09 -16.95 -29.31
C LYS A 74 0.44 -18.12 -30.08
N LEU A 75 -0.85 -18.35 -29.84
CA LEU A 75 -1.58 -19.45 -30.47
C LEU A 75 -1.67 -19.22 -32.01
N PRO A 76 -1.35 -20.22 -32.85
CA PRO A 76 -1.55 -20.13 -34.30
C PRO A 76 -3.00 -19.77 -34.67
N GLU A 77 -3.20 -18.84 -35.61
CA GLU A 77 -4.53 -18.35 -36.00
C GLU A 77 -5.49 -19.47 -36.47
N ALA A 78 -4.94 -20.53 -37.08
CA ALA A 78 -5.70 -21.71 -37.49
C ALA A 78 -6.40 -22.43 -36.32
N LEU A 79 -5.87 -22.32 -35.10
CA LEU A 79 -6.45 -22.93 -33.89
C LEU A 79 -7.46 -22.01 -33.17
N TRP A 80 -7.57 -20.75 -33.58
CA TRP A 80 -8.43 -19.78 -32.89
C TRP A 80 -9.92 -20.16 -32.91
N PRO A 81 -10.51 -20.68 -34.01
CA PRO A 81 -11.92 -21.08 -34.01
C PRO A 81 -12.26 -22.08 -32.90
N LYS A 82 -11.33 -23.00 -32.60
CA LYS A 82 -11.45 -24.01 -31.55
C LYS A 82 -11.22 -23.42 -30.15
N ALA A 83 -10.17 -22.61 -29.99
CA ALA A 83 -9.74 -22.12 -28.68
C ALA A 83 -10.40 -20.80 -28.23
N ARG A 84 -11.18 -20.13 -29.09
CA ARG A 84 -11.68 -18.77 -28.83
C ARG A 84 -12.47 -18.67 -27.53
N LEU A 85 -13.28 -19.68 -27.21
CA LEU A 85 -14.14 -19.72 -26.02
C LEU A 85 -13.45 -20.35 -24.81
N CYS A 86 -12.13 -20.27 -24.69
CA CYS A 86 -11.37 -20.86 -23.59
C CYS A 86 -11.56 -20.22 -22.20
N GLY A 87 -12.44 -19.22 -22.07
CA GLY A 87 -12.70 -18.53 -20.83
C GLY A 87 -13.85 -19.13 -20.02
N PHE A 88 -13.68 -19.20 -18.71
CA PHE A 88 -14.69 -19.66 -17.76
C PHE A 88 -15.06 -18.51 -16.83
N LYS A 89 -16.34 -18.40 -16.50
CA LYS A 89 -16.86 -17.42 -15.54
C LYS A 89 -17.91 -18.07 -14.65
N GLY A 90 -17.85 -17.80 -13.36
CA GLY A 90 -18.80 -18.36 -12.40
C GLY A 90 -18.78 -17.61 -11.07
N ILE A 91 -19.84 -17.82 -10.29
CA ILE A 91 -19.95 -17.34 -8.92
C ILE A 91 -19.99 -18.58 -8.01
N VAL A 92 -19.19 -18.56 -6.95
CA VAL A 92 -19.14 -19.61 -5.93
C VAL A 92 -19.48 -18.99 -4.60
N GLU A 93 -20.54 -19.44 -3.94
CA GLU A 93 -20.84 -19.03 -2.57
C GLU A 93 -20.45 -20.18 -1.64
N THR A 94 -19.54 -19.92 -0.70
CA THR A 94 -19.09 -20.97 0.23
C THR A 94 -18.51 -20.38 1.52
N GLY A 95 -18.73 -21.08 2.64
CA GLY A 95 -18.00 -20.86 3.89
C GLY A 95 -16.66 -21.60 3.96
N ALA A 96 -16.40 -22.50 3.00
CA ALA A 96 -15.22 -23.37 3.02
C ALA A 96 -13.92 -22.58 2.83
N ALA A 97 -12.89 -22.95 3.61
CA ALA A 97 -11.54 -22.37 3.49
C ALA A 97 -10.75 -22.89 2.28
N ALA A 98 -11.25 -23.93 1.63
CA ALA A 98 -10.64 -24.53 0.46
C ALA A 98 -11.66 -25.40 -0.29
N PHE A 99 -11.44 -25.57 -1.60
CA PHE A 99 -12.20 -26.50 -2.43
C PHE A 99 -11.31 -27.20 -3.46
N ALA A 100 -11.67 -28.42 -3.82
CA ALA A 100 -10.97 -29.18 -4.84
C ALA A 100 -11.36 -28.68 -6.23
N ALA A 101 -10.40 -28.62 -7.15
CA ALA A 101 -10.60 -28.24 -8.53
C ALA A 101 -10.18 -29.37 -9.46
N GLN A 102 -11.08 -29.75 -10.36
CA GLN A 102 -10.85 -30.72 -11.41
C GLN A 102 -11.18 -30.09 -12.76
N ILE A 103 -10.52 -30.53 -13.81
CA ILE A 103 -10.92 -30.19 -15.18
C ILE A 103 -11.36 -31.45 -15.91
N GLU A 104 -12.39 -31.32 -16.74
CA GLU A 104 -12.83 -32.38 -17.64
C GLU A 104 -12.19 -32.17 -19.02
N ILE A 105 -11.55 -33.20 -19.57
CA ILE A 105 -11.02 -33.20 -20.94
C ILE A 105 -11.50 -34.47 -21.62
N ALA A 106 -12.19 -34.34 -22.75
CA ALA A 106 -12.81 -35.44 -23.48
C ALA A 106 -13.64 -36.37 -22.57
N GLY A 107 -14.39 -35.77 -21.64
CA GLY A 107 -15.24 -36.49 -20.69
C GLY A 107 -14.50 -37.20 -19.54
N THR A 108 -13.18 -37.03 -19.41
CA THR A 108 -12.38 -37.57 -18.29
C THR A 108 -12.03 -36.47 -17.31
N ALA A 109 -12.27 -36.70 -16.01
CA ALA A 109 -11.91 -35.75 -14.95
C ALA A 109 -10.44 -35.88 -14.54
N HIS A 110 -9.75 -34.74 -14.46
CA HIS A 110 -8.34 -34.64 -14.09
C HIS A 110 -8.16 -33.67 -12.93
N ASP A 111 -7.39 -34.07 -11.92
CA ASP A 111 -7.15 -33.23 -10.74
C ASP A 111 -6.24 -32.04 -11.07
N LEU A 112 -6.72 -30.83 -10.77
CA LEU A 112 -5.96 -29.59 -10.85
C LEU A 112 -5.33 -29.24 -9.50
N GLY A 113 -5.91 -29.72 -8.40
CA GLY A 113 -5.47 -29.52 -7.03
C GLY A 113 -6.48 -28.75 -6.17
N THR A 114 -6.05 -28.31 -4.99
CA THR A 114 -6.90 -27.58 -4.05
C THR A 114 -6.74 -26.05 -4.21
N ILE A 115 -7.85 -25.34 -4.38
CA ILE A 115 -7.90 -23.88 -4.30
C ILE A 115 -8.14 -23.51 -2.84
N LYS A 116 -7.18 -22.85 -2.22
CA LYS A 116 -7.37 -22.23 -0.90
C LYS A 116 -8.06 -20.89 -1.06
N VAL A 117 -9.13 -20.70 -0.29
CA VAL A 117 -9.80 -19.42 -0.15
C VAL A 117 -8.93 -18.53 0.73
N GLY A 118 -8.47 -17.40 0.18
CA GLY A 118 -7.71 -16.40 0.93
C GLY A 118 -8.53 -15.76 2.05
N SER A 119 -7.86 -15.08 2.98
CA SER A 119 -8.51 -14.21 3.96
C SER A 119 -9.23 -13.05 3.26
N VAL A 120 -10.25 -12.53 3.93
CA VAL A 120 -10.97 -11.32 3.53
C VAL A 120 -9.98 -10.16 3.56
N THR A 121 -9.50 -9.71 2.39
CA THR A 121 -8.55 -8.60 2.26
C THR A 121 -9.19 -7.21 2.06
N VAL A 122 -10.51 -7.15 1.82
CA VAL A 122 -11.28 -5.92 1.59
C VAL A 122 -12.66 -6.00 2.24
N LEU A 123 -13.04 -4.99 3.02
CA LEU A 123 -14.40 -4.85 3.54
C LEU A 123 -15.15 -3.79 2.73
N GLU A 124 -16.35 -4.14 2.25
CA GLU A 124 -17.26 -3.19 1.62
C GLU A 124 -18.07 -2.46 2.69
N GLY A 125 -17.85 -1.15 2.79
CA GLY A 125 -18.69 -0.26 3.58
C GLY A 125 -19.83 0.34 2.78
N ARG A 126 -20.55 1.28 3.38
CA ARG A 126 -21.67 1.99 2.74
C ARG A 126 -21.18 2.83 1.56
N ASN A 127 -22.04 3.08 0.58
CA ASN A 127 -21.80 4.00 -0.54
C ASN A 127 -20.52 3.70 -1.37
N GLY A 128 -20.14 2.42 -1.46
CA GLY A 128 -19.01 1.94 -2.26
C GLY A 128 -17.63 2.24 -1.67
N TRP A 129 -17.54 2.57 -0.37
CA TRP A 129 -16.26 2.69 0.32
C TRP A 129 -15.67 1.30 0.57
N LEU A 130 -14.42 1.10 0.18
CA LEU A 130 -13.66 -0.13 0.43
C LEU A 130 -12.70 0.08 1.60
N PHE A 131 -12.54 -0.90 2.47
CA PHE A 131 -11.64 -0.81 3.63
C PHE A 131 -10.68 -2.00 3.67
N LEU A 132 -9.51 -1.80 4.26
CA LEU A 132 -8.52 -2.86 4.39
C LEU A 132 -9.01 -3.92 5.39
N ALA A 133 -8.83 -5.18 5.04
CA ALA A 133 -8.97 -6.30 5.97
C ALA A 133 -7.90 -7.36 5.69
N GLY A 134 -7.83 -8.38 6.54
CA GLY A 134 -6.97 -9.55 6.32
C GLY A 134 -5.47 -9.21 6.21
N ASP A 135 -5.07 -8.05 6.72
CA ASP A 135 -3.69 -7.62 6.79
C ASP A 135 -3.01 -8.19 8.05
N THR A 136 -1.69 -8.16 8.08
CA THR A 136 -0.90 -8.74 9.18
C THR A 136 -1.08 -8.01 10.51
N ASN A 137 -1.71 -6.84 10.53
CA ASN A 137 -1.96 -6.07 11.75
C ASN A 137 -3.41 -6.15 12.23
N ASP A 138 -4.28 -6.89 11.54
CA ASP A 138 -5.70 -7.03 11.89
C ASP A 138 -6.40 -5.67 12.06
N SER A 139 -6.31 -4.81 11.02
CA SER A 139 -6.91 -3.46 11.03
C SER A 139 -8.39 -3.46 11.45
N PRO A 140 -9.25 -4.42 11.04
CA PRO A 140 -10.62 -4.49 11.52
C PRO A 140 -10.74 -4.64 13.03
N ALA A 141 -9.94 -5.51 13.66
CA ALA A 141 -9.98 -5.71 15.11
C ALA A 141 -9.51 -4.48 15.89
N GLN A 142 -8.56 -3.71 15.35
CA GLN A 142 -8.08 -2.47 16.00
C GLN A 142 -9.21 -1.44 16.19
N TYR A 143 -10.21 -1.46 15.30
CA TYR A 143 -11.39 -0.60 15.36
C TYR A 143 -12.54 -1.23 16.16
N SER A 144 -12.82 -2.53 15.94
CA SER A 144 -14.04 -3.17 16.43
C SER A 144 -13.90 -3.93 17.75
N ARG A 145 -12.68 -4.11 18.28
CA ARG A 145 -12.44 -4.80 19.57
C ARG A 145 -11.88 -3.83 20.60
N ASN A 146 -12.27 -4.04 21.86
CA ASN A 146 -11.67 -3.31 22.98
C ASN A 146 -10.21 -3.74 23.12
N TYR A 147 -9.31 -2.77 23.02
CA TYR A 147 -7.89 -2.99 23.23
C TYR A 147 -7.56 -2.86 24.71
N HIS A 148 -6.86 -3.86 25.24
CA HIS A 148 -6.34 -3.86 26.60
C HIS A 148 -4.82 -3.86 26.49
N PRO A 149 -4.14 -2.75 26.79
CA PRO A 149 -2.71 -2.64 26.57
C PRO A 149 -1.95 -3.52 27.56
N GLU A 150 -1.15 -4.43 27.03
CA GLU A 150 -0.22 -5.24 27.81
C GLU A 150 0.93 -4.36 28.34
N ALA A 151 1.56 -4.80 29.44
CA ALA A 151 2.63 -4.03 30.09
C ALA A 151 3.85 -3.82 29.18
N ASP A 152 4.18 -4.82 28.35
CA ASP A 152 5.29 -4.78 27.39
C ASP A 152 5.02 -3.81 26.24
N TRP A 153 3.78 -3.75 25.76
CA TRP A 153 3.33 -2.80 24.74
C TRP A 153 3.48 -1.35 25.25
N LEU A 154 3.01 -1.08 26.47
CA LEU A 154 3.17 0.23 27.11
C LEU A 154 4.64 0.59 27.29
N ALA A 155 5.44 -0.33 27.81
CA ALA A 155 6.87 -0.12 28.03
C ALA A 155 7.62 0.14 26.71
N GLY A 156 7.29 -0.60 25.65
CA GLY A 156 7.91 -0.44 24.34
C GLY A 156 7.60 0.92 23.72
N TRP A 157 6.34 1.38 23.74
CA TRP A 157 6.00 2.70 23.23
C TRP A 157 6.59 3.83 24.08
N ARG A 158 6.62 3.69 25.41
CA ARG A 158 7.35 4.64 26.27
C ARG A 158 8.82 4.73 25.87
N SER A 159 9.47 3.58 25.70
CA SER A 159 10.87 3.50 25.25
C SER A 159 11.08 4.15 23.87
N TYR A 160 10.13 3.99 22.94
CA TYR A 160 10.16 4.66 21.65
C TYR A 160 10.11 6.20 21.78
N PHE A 161 9.16 6.74 22.55
CA PHE A 161 9.07 8.18 22.78
C PHE A 161 10.29 8.73 23.53
N ASP A 162 10.85 7.99 24.48
CA ASP A 162 12.07 8.39 25.17
C ASP A 162 13.29 8.41 24.20
N GLY A 163 13.34 7.46 23.27
CA GLY A 163 14.32 7.45 22.17
C GLY A 163 14.17 8.65 21.22
N MET A 164 12.94 9.03 20.92
CA MET A 164 12.62 10.21 20.13
C MET A 164 13.07 11.52 20.82
N GLU A 165 12.80 11.65 22.12
CA GLU A 165 13.28 12.80 22.91
C GLU A 165 14.81 12.84 22.98
N THR A 166 15.44 11.67 23.09
CA THR A 166 16.91 11.54 23.05
C THR A 166 17.47 11.98 21.71
N LEU A 167 16.86 11.57 20.60
CA LEU A 167 17.25 12.02 19.26
C LEU A 167 17.17 13.55 19.14
N ALA A 168 16.07 14.15 19.59
CA ALA A 168 15.90 15.61 19.55
C ALA A 168 16.94 16.36 20.40
N LYS A 169 17.31 15.81 21.57
CA LYS A 169 18.31 16.42 22.48
C LYS A 169 19.74 16.25 22.00
N THR A 170 20.08 15.11 21.39
CA THR A 170 21.45 14.77 20.99
C THR A 170 21.83 15.30 19.61
N GLN A 171 20.85 15.72 18.81
CA GLN A 171 21.06 16.27 17.48
C GLN A 171 20.70 17.77 17.47
N PRO A 172 21.65 18.67 17.81
CA PRO A 172 21.36 20.08 18.05
C PRO A 172 20.82 20.83 16.82
N GLY A 173 20.95 20.26 15.61
CA GLY A 173 20.35 20.80 14.40
C GLY A 173 18.82 20.70 14.38
N ILE A 174 18.21 19.75 15.11
CA ILE A 174 16.77 19.52 15.08
C ILE A 174 16.04 20.57 15.93
N ARG A 175 15.34 21.48 15.25
CA ARG A 175 14.47 22.49 15.87
C ARG A 175 13.06 21.98 16.13
N SER A 176 12.61 20.99 15.36
CA SER A 176 11.29 20.37 15.54
C SER A 176 11.28 18.92 15.12
N LEU A 177 10.63 18.09 15.93
CA LEU A 177 10.43 16.69 15.67
C LEU A 177 8.94 16.38 15.85
N ALA A 178 8.34 15.66 14.90
CA ALA A 178 6.99 15.16 15.02
C ALA A 178 6.91 13.63 14.86
N PHE A 179 6.23 12.96 15.79
CA PHE A 179 5.74 11.60 15.57
C PHE A 179 4.31 11.69 15.03
N LEU A 180 4.15 11.38 13.75
CA LEU A 180 2.91 11.52 13.01
C LEU A 180 2.27 10.16 12.81
N VAL A 181 1.05 9.99 13.32
CA VAL A 181 0.25 8.80 13.02
C VAL A 181 -0.72 9.14 11.89
N ALA A 182 -0.55 8.52 10.73
CA ALA A 182 -1.50 8.61 9.63
C ALA A 182 -2.75 7.81 10.02
N PRO A 183 -3.92 8.46 10.18
CA PRO A 183 -5.14 7.77 10.61
C PRO A 183 -5.56 6.71 9.60
N SER A 184 -6.11 5.62 10.10
CA SER A 184 -6.76 4.66 9.24
C SER A 184 -8.11 5.17 8.77
N LYS A 185 -8.57 4.66 7.63
CA LYS A 185 -9.77 5.15 6.97
C LYS A 185 -11.00 4.89 7.82
N GLU A 186 -11.09 3.71 8.42
CA GLU A 186 -12.16 3.30 9.32
C GLU A 186 -12.31 4.18 10.55
N THR A 187 -11.24 4.79 11.06
CA THR A 187 -11.31 5.74 12.17
C THR A 187 -11.92 7.09 11.75
N VAL A 188 -11.66 7.55 10.52
CA VAL A 188 -12.18 8.83 10.04
C VAL A 188 -13.57 8.70 9.40
N LEU A 189 -13.83 7.56 8.76
CA LEU A 189 -15.05 7.22 8.02
C LEU A 189 -15.86 6.15 8.77
N GLY A 190 -15.86 6.21 10.10
CA GLY A 190 -16.55 5.24 10.97
C GLY A 190 -18.07 5.17 10.72
N ASP A 191 -18.66 6.23 10.16
CA ASP A 191 -20.07 6.26 9.75
C ASP A 191 -20.37 5.50 8.47
N VAL A 192 -19.38 5.17 7.64
CA VAL A 192 -19.58 4.34 6.44
C VAL A 192 -18.83 3.01 6.51
N TYR A 193 -18.07 2.78 7.57
CA TYR A 193 -17.40 1.51 7.86
C TYR A 193 -18.43 0.44 8.28
N PRO A 194 -18.31 -0.83 7.81
CA PRO A 194 -19.32 -1.86 8.08
C PRO A 194 -19.25 -2.46 9.49
N LEU A 195 -18.20 -2.19 10.26
CA LEU A 195 -18.07 -2.65 11.63
C LEU A 195 -18.39 -1.54 12.63
N THR A 196 -18.89 -1.92 13.80
CA THR A 196 -19.16 -0.99 14.90
C THR A 196 -17.87 -0.69 15.67
N PRO A 197 -17.60 0.58 16.03
CA PRO A 197 -16.45 0.91 16.85
C PRO A 197 -16.57 0.26 18.23
N ALA A 198 -15.45 -0.21 18.75
CA ALA A 198 -15.35 -0.64 20.14
C ALA A 198 -15.55 0.54 21.10
N LYS A 199 -15.77 0.25 22.39
CA LYS A 199 -15.77 1.28 23.43
C LYS A 199 -14.36 1.87 23.63
N TYR A 200 -13.34 1.02 23.52
CA TYR A 200 -11.93 1.37 23.67
C TYR A 200 -11.12 0.80 22.50
N PRO A 201 -11.25 1.35 21.28
CA PRO A 201 -10.45 0.91 20.14
C PRO A 201 -8.97 1.26 20.35
N LEU A 202 -8.06 0.57 19.67
CA LEU A 202 -6.61 0.70 19.87
C LEU A 202 -6.14 2.16 19.78
N ILE A 203 -6.63 2.92 18.81
CA ILE A 203 -6.22 4.31 18.61
C ILE A 203 -6.62 5.21 19.79
N GLU A 204 -7.79 5.02 20.39
CA GLU A 204 -8.22 5.83 21.53
C GLU A 204 -7.37 5.52 22.77
N VAL A 205 -7.03 4.24 22.99
CA VAL A 205 -6.09 3.84 24.04
C VAL A 205 -4.70 4.43 23.80
N PHE A 206 -4.23 4.43 22.54
CA PHE A 206 -2.95 5.03 22.19
C PHE A 206 -2.95 6.55 22.45
N LEU A 207 -4.01 7.24 22.05
CA LEU A 207 -4.17 8.68 22.24
C LEU A 207 -4.26 9.05 23.72
N SER A 208 -4.95 8.26 24.56
CA SER A 208 -5.02 8.51 26.00
C SER A 208 -3.66 8.38 26.67
N GLU A 209 -2.85 7.42 26.27
CA GLU A 209 -1.52 7.16 26.85
C GLU A 209 -0.43 8.11 26.33
N PHE A 210 -0.44 8.39 25.02
CA PHE A 210 0.68 9.05 24.33
C PHE A 210 0.32 10.32 23.58
N GLY A 211 -0.96 10.67 23.47
CA GLY A 211 -1.44 11.82 22.68
C GLY A 211 -0.90 13.17 23.16
N ASN A 212 -0.53 13.26 24.44
CA ASN A 212 0.04 14.45 25.06
C ASN A 212 1.59 14.47 25.06
N ARG A 213 2.25 13.43 24.54
CA ARG A 213 3.72 13.42 24.46
C ARG A 213 4.21 14.57 23.56
N PRO A 214 5.31 15.25 23.92
CA PRO A 214 5.93 16.24 23.05
C PRO A 214 6.21 15.66 21.66
N GLY A 215 5.89 16.42 20.61
CA GLY A 215 6.08 15.97 19.22
C GLY A 215 4.99 15.02 18.68
N PHE A 216 4.10 14.45 19.50
CA PHE A 216 3.00 13.62 18.99
C PHE A 216 2.04 14.44 18.12
N PHE A 217 1.71 13.98 16.91
CA PHE A 217 0.81 14.65 15.98
C PHE A 217 -0.22 13.68 15.38
N TRP A 218 -1.50 14.03 15.58
CA TRP A 218 -2.67 13.29 15.11
C TRP A 218 -3.52 14.15 14.18
N PRO A 219 -3.49 13.90 12.85
CA PRO A 219 -4.16 14.77 11.88
C PRO A 219 -5.64 14.45 11.67
N ALA A 220 -6.20 13.39 12.28
CA ALA A 220 -7.59 13.00 12.03
C ALA A 220 -8.62 14.13 12.24
N PRO A 221 -8.52 15.00 13.27
CA PRO A 221 -9.45 16.12 13.44
C PRO A 221 -9.43 17.12 12.28
N VAL A 222 -8.30 17.26 11.58
CA VAL A 222 -8.17 18.15 10.41
C VAL A 222 -8.70 17.47 9.15
N LEU A 223 -8.60 16.14 9.07
CA LEU A 223 -9.04 15.36 7.92
C LEU A 223 -10.55 15.06 7.93
N ALA A 224 -11.14 14.83 9.11
CA ALA A 224 -12.52 14.40 9.25
C ALA A 224 -13.56 15.33 8.58
N PRO A 225 -13.46 16.68 8.69
CA PRO A 225 -14.37 17.59 7.99
C PRO A 225 -14.30 17.49 6.46
N HIS A 226 -13.22 16.94 5.92
CA HIS A 226 -12.95 16.81 4.49
C HIS A 226 -12.78 15.35 4.04
N ARG A 227 -13.26 14.40 4.83
CA ARG A 227 -13.00 12.96 4.68
C ARG A 227 -13.20 12.40 3.27
N ASP A 228 -14.21 12.86 2.54
CA ASP A 228 -14.54 12.38 1.20
C ASP A 228 -13.51 12.78 0.14
N TYR A 229 -12.76 13.86 0.39
CA TYR A 229 -11.64 14.28 -0.43
C TYR A 229 -10.30 13.85 0.16
N ALA A 230 -10.21 13.75 1.49
CA ALA A 230 -8.99 13.38 2.20
C ALA A 230 -8.64 11.90 2.03
N PHE A 231 -9.61 11.03 1.75
CA PHE A 231 -9.42 9.60 1.52
C PHE A 231 -10.01 9.16 0.19
N ASP A 232 -9.39 8.15 -0.42
CA ASP A 232 -9.89 7.52 -1.64
C ASP A 232 -10.80 6.32 -1.31
N LYS A 233 -11.88 6.16 -2.07
CA LYS A 233 -12.87 5.09 -1.83
C LYS A 233 -12.33 3.68 -2.04
N ALA A 234 -11.43 3.50 -3.00
CA ALA A 234 -10.85 2.23 -3.44
C ALA A 234 -9.36 2.04 -3.04
N GLU A 235 -8.81 2.90 -2.18
CA GLU A 235 -7.43 2.83 -1.67
C GLU A 235 -7.40 2.89 -0.14
N THR A 236 -6.33 2.38 0.45
CA THR A 236 -6.05 2.38 1.89
C THR A 236 -5.51 3.72 2.42
N HIS A 237 -4.83 4.51 1.59
CA HIS A 237 -4.19 5.77 1.94
C HIS A 237 -5.13 6.98 1.88
N TRP A 238 -4.67 8.08 2.49
CA TRP A 238 -5.19 9.41 2.15
C TRP A 238 -4.85 9.77 0.70
N THR A 239 -5.50 10.79 0.18
CA THR A 239 -5.23 11.38 -1.13
C THR A 239 -4.13 12.45 -1.03
N ASP A 240 -3.73 13.01 -2.18
CA ASP A 240 -2.91 14.23 -2.20
C ASP A 240 -3.58 15.38 -1.42
N PHE A 241 -4.91 15.48 -1.46
CA PHE A 241 -5.64 16.49 -0.70
C PHE A 241 -5.51 16.27 0.82
N GLY A 242 -5.68 15.02 1.30
CA GLY A 242 -5.49 14.69 2.70
C GLY A 242 -4.06 14.91 3.18
N ALA A 243 -3.07 14.58 2.34
CA ALA A 243 -1.67 14.84 2.63
C ALA A 243 -1.36 16.34 2.75
N ARG A 244 -1.95 17.19 1.88
CA ARG A 244 -1.82 18.65 2.01
C ARG A 244 -2.30 19.15 3.35
N LEU A 245 -3.53 18.81 3.74
CA LEU A 245 -4.13 19.25 5.00
C LEU A 245 -3.28 18.83 6.20
N THR A 246 -2.74 17.61 6.14
CA THR A 246 -1.81 17.09 7.14
C THR A 246 -0.52 17.92 7.22
N CYS A 247 0.10 18.22 6.07
CA CYS A 247 1.30 19.05 6.00
C CYS A 247 1.05 20.47 6.52
N GLU A 248 -0.03 21.13 6.10
CA GLU A 248 -0.39 22.49 6.54
C GLU A 248 -0.61 22.55 8.05
N ALA A 249 -1.35 21.59 8.61
CA ALA A 249 -1.59 21.50 10.05
C ALA A 249 -0.30 21.25 10.84
N LEU A 250 0.60 20.39 10.32
CA LEU A 250 1.89 20.14 10.95
C LEU A 250 2.81 21.38 10.92
N LEU A 251 2.89 22.06 9.78
CA LEU A 251 3.67 23.30 9.64
C LEU A 251 3.16 24.37 10.59
N LYS A 252 1.84 24.55 10.67
CA LYS A 252 1.22 25.48 11.63
C LYS A 252 1.56 25.12 13.07
N ARG A 253 1.60 23.83 13.42
CA ARG A 253 2.02 23.36 14.76
C ARG A 253 3.48 23.71 15.05
N TRP A 254 4.33 23.72 14.05
CA TRP A 254 5.70 24.22 14.14
C TRP A 254 5.83 25.73 14.00
N THR A 255 4.72 26.47 14.03
CA THR A 255 4.65 27.93 13.88
C THR A 255 5.17 28.44 12.53
N LEU A 256 5.14 27.59 11.50
CA LEU A 256 5.54 27.92 10.14
C LEU A 256 4.31 28.23 9.28
N THR A 257 4.38 29.32 8.53
CA THR A 257 3.32 29.76 7.60
C THR A 257 3.90 30.13 6.22
N PRO A 258 4.63 29.20 5.56
CA PRO A 258 5.20 29.50 4.25
C PRO A 258 4.10 29.69 3.19
N ALA A 259 4.47 30.33 2.08
CA ALA A 259 3.64 30.31 0.88
C ALA A 259 3.35 28.85 0.50
N GLN A 260 2.07 28.51 0.38
CA GLN A 260 1.66 27.14 0.11
C GLN A 260 1.71 26.85 -1.39
N PRO A 261 2.00 25.59 -1.80
CA PRO A 261 1.81 25.16 -3.17
C PRO A 261 0.36 25.41 -3.63
N PRO A 262 0.11 25.60 -4.94
CA PRO A 262 -1.23 25.84 -5.46
C PRO A 262 -2.25 24.79 -5.00
N ALA A 263 -3.43 25.23 -4.59
CA ALA A 263 -4.56 24.36 -4.27
C ALA A 263 -5.26 23.89 -5.55
N ARG A 264 -4.49 23.25 -6.43
CA ARG A 264 -4.97 22.79 -7.74
C ARG A 264 -4.97 21.26 -7.77
N TYR A 265 -6.14 20.71 -8.05
CA TYR A 265 -6.39 19.28 -8.08
C TYR A 265 -7.08 18.89 -9.37
N ARG A 266 -6.74 17.71 -9.88
CA ARG A 266 -7.52 17.03 -10.91
C ARG A 266 -8.23 15.84 -10.25
N LEU A 267 -9.49 15.64 -10.61
CA LEU A 267 -10.21 14.44 -10.26
C LEU A 267 -9.89 13.37 -11.29
N GLU A 268 -9.23 12.31 -10.86
CA GLU A 268 -8.86 11.19 -11.72
C GLU A 268 -9.53 9.91 -11.21
N GLU A 269 -10.03 9.09 -12.15
CA GLU A 269 -10.44 7.74 -11.81
C GLU A 269 -9.21 6.84 -11.67
N GLY A 270 -8.83 6.59 -10.42
CA GLY A 270 -7.74 5.70 -10.07
C GLY A 270 -8.21 4.29 -9.76
N ARG A 271 -7.28 3.33 -9.92
CA ARG A 271 -7.33 2.08 -9.18
C ARG A 271 -6.51 2.27 -7.89
N GLY A 272 -6.97 1.73 -6.78
CA GLY A 272 -6.20 1.64 -5.54
C GLY A 272 -5.97 0.18 -5.16
N ASP A 273 -5.09 -0.07 -4.20
CA ASP A 273 -4.76 -1.41 -3.69
C ASP A 273 -6.01 -2.23 -3.33
N LEU A 274 -7.05 -1.58 -2.79
CA LEU A 274 -8.32 -2.25 -2.48
C LEU A 274 -9.18 -2.46 -3.73
N GLY A 275 -9.28 -1.46 -4.60
CA GLY A 275 -10.04 -1.54 -5.85
C GLY A 275 -9.53 -2.65 -6.78
N ASP A 276 -8.21 -2.84 -6.84
CA ASP A 276 -7.57 -3.90 -7.64
C ASP A 276 -7.80 -5.31 -7.10
N LYS A 277 -8.16 -5.43 -5.82
CA LYS A 277 -8.53 -6.71 -5.18
C LYS A 277 -9.98 -7.12 -5.49
N MET A 278 -10.80 -6.21 -6.01
CA MET A 278 -12.20 -6.48 -6.36
C MET A 278 -12.32 -7.11 -7.75
N LEU A 279 -13.40 -7.88 -7.99
CA LEU A 279 -13.77 -8.35 -9.32
C LEU A 279 -15.25 -8.01 -9.62
N PRO A 280 -15.53 -7.23 -10.68
CA PRO A 280 -14.56 -6.44 -11.45
C PRO A 280 -13.80 -5.45 -10.55
N ALA A 281 -12.60 -5.04 -10.98
CA ALA A 281 -11.82 -4.05 -10.25
C ALA A 281 -12.62 -2.75 -10.11
N ILE A 282 -12.67 -2.21 -8.90
CA ILE A 282 -13.41 -0.98 -8.59
C ILE A 282 -12.46 0.21 -8.77
N ARG A 283 -12.97 1.27 -9.39
CA ARG A 283 -12.28 2.53 -9.57
C ARG A 283 -12.99 3.61 -8.79
N ALA A 284 -12.24 4.61 -8.32
CA ALA A 284 -12.79 5.74 -7.60
C ALA A 284 -12.18 7.04 -8.13
N LEU A 285 -13.00 8.10 -8.15
CA LEU A 285 -12.50 9.45 -8.33
C LEU A 285 -11.68 9.85 -7.11
N ARG A 286 -10.47 10.36 -7.33
CA ARG A 286 -9.61 10.92 -6.28
C ARG A 286 -9.07 12.29 -6.67
N PRO A 287 -8.97 13.23 -5.71
CA PRO A 287 -8.21 14.46 -5.92
C PRO A 287 -6.72 14.15 -5.92
N SER A 288 -6.09 14.36 -7.07
CA SER A 288 -4.65 14.30 -7.26
C SER A 288 -4.10 15.70 -7.52
N ALA A 289 -2.96 16.02 -6.92
CA ALA A 289 -2.30 17.31 -7.07
C ALA A 289 -1.93 17.57 -8.54
N ASP A 290 -2.41 18.70 -9.07
CA ASP A 290 -2.22 19.11 -10.47
C ASP A 290 -1.46 20.43 -10.56
N TRP A 291 -0.19 20.39 -10.17
CA TRP A 291 0.73 21.52 -10.27
C TRP A 291 2.18 21.00 -10.43
N PRO A 292 3.04 21.76 -11.15
CA PRO A 292 4.43 21.39 -11.33
C PRO A 292 5.17 21.57 -10.01
N ASN A 293 5.77 20.50 -9.48
CA ASN A 293 6.59 20.62 -8.28
C ASN A 293 7.98 21.18 -8.66
N PRO A 294 8.42 22.32 -8.08
CA PRO A 294 9.72 22.90 -8.41
C PRO A 294 10.90 22.03 -7.95
N ALA A 295 10.68 21.13 -6.98
CA ALA A 295 11.72 20.27 -6.46
C ALA A 295 12.16 19.20 -7.47
N LYS A 296 13.45 18.90 -7.46
CA LYS A 296 14.08 17.85 -8.29
C LYS A 296 14.55 16.70 -7.42
N LEU A 297 14.31 15.48 -7.87
CA LEU A 297 14.89 14.28 -7.26
C LEU A 297 16.37 14.24 -7.64
N VAL A 298 17.26 14.39 -6.66
CA VAL A 298 18.71 14.42 -6.89
C VAL A 298 19.41 13.14 -6.43
N PHE A 299 18.72 12.29 -5.67
CA PHE A 299 19.20 10.97 -5.29
C PHE A 299 18.04 10.00 -5.02
N ASP A 300 18.21 8.75 -5.45
CA ASP A 300 17.35 7.60 -5.13
C ASP A 300 18.22 6.34 -5.11
N ASN A 301 18.21 5.60 -4.01
CA ASN A 301 18.96 4.33 -3.93
C ASN A 301 18.20 3.14 -4.55
N PHE A 302 16.96 3.34 -4.99
CA PHE A 302 16.07 2.36 -5.60
C PHE A 302 15.75 1.12 -4.75
N ALA A 303 16.18 1.03 -3.49
CA ALA A 303 15.85 -0.10 -2.62
C ALA A 303 14.31 -0.24 -2.49
N LEU A 304 13.78 -1.46 -2.54
CA LEU A 304 12.34 -1.68 -2.45
C LEU A 304 11.84 -1.44 -1.01
N HIS A 305 10.92 -0.49 -0.79
CA HIS A 305 10.33 -0.17 0.53
C HIS A 305 11.40 0.11 1.59
N HIS A 306 11.42 -0.62 2.71
CA HIS A 306 12.35 -0.39 3.83
C HIS A 306 13.80 -0.24 3.39
N GLY A 307 14.47 0.84 3.80
CA GLY A 307 15.83 1.15 3.33
C GLY A 307 15.87 2.04 2.09
N ASN A 308 14.73 2.35 1.45
CA ASN A 308 14.70 3.35 0.39
C ASN A 308 15.01 4.73 0.93
N ILE A 309 15.91 5.44 0.24
CA ILE A 309 16.26 6.82 0.52
C ILE A 309 16.07 7.61 -0.77
N LYS A 310 15.29 8.68 -0.70
CA LYS A 310 15.07 9.65 -1.78
C LYS A 310 15.38 11.05 -1.29
N ILE A 311 16.01 11.85 -2.13
CA ILE A 311 16.40 13.21 -1.75
C ILE A 311 15.95 14.20 -2.81
N TRP A 312 15.24 15.21 -2.35
CA TRP A 312 14.70 16.29 -3.15
C TRP A 312 15.42 17.58 -2.86
N GLN A 313 15.66 18.38 -3.90
CA GLN A 313 16.18 19.74 -3.80
C GLN A 313 15.23 20.71 -4.50
N ASN A 314 14.80 21.74 -3.77
CA ASN A 314 13.97 22.80 -4.28
C ASN A 314 14.82 24.04 -4.57
N PRO A 315 14.92 24.51 -5.83
CA PRO A 315 15.71 25.69 -6.17
C PRO A 315 15.09 27.00 -5.68
N THR A 316 13.81 27.02 -5.35
CA THR A 316 13.07 28.21 -4.92
C THR A 316 12.20 27.88 -3.70
N PRO A 317 12.81 27.53 -2.55
CA PRO A 317 12.07 27.11 -1.37
C PRO A 317 11.45 28.29 -0.63
N ALA A 318 10.29 28.05 -0.02
CA ALA A 318 9.71 28.98 0.95
C ALA A 318 10.34 28.84 2.34
N ILE A 319 10.96 27.70 2.62
CA ILE A 319 11.72 27.44 3.86
C ILE A 319 13.11 26.93 3.48
N ASP A 320 14.14 27.73 3.78
CA ASP A 320 15.53 27.36 3.55
C ASP A 320 16.08 26.44 4.64
N GLU A 321 15.48 25.27 4.77
CA GLU A 321 15.85 24.24 5.75
C GLU A 321 15.80 22.84 5.12
N THR A 322 16.58 21.91 5.69
CA THR A 322 16.45 20.48 5.41
C THR A 322 15.38 19.86 6.30
N LEU A 323 14.40 19.20 5.69
CA LEU A 323 13.42 18.34 6.36
C LEU A 323 13.77 16.87 6.10
N MET A 324 13.70 16.04 7.13
CA MET A 324 13.81 14.60 7.01
C MET A 324 12.50 13.91 7.41
N ILE A 325 12.05 12.94 6.64
CA ILE A 325 10.87 12.13 6.94
C ILE A 325 11.21 10.64 6.91
N PHE A 326 11.05 9.99 8.06
CA PHE A 326 11.09 8.54 8.23
C PHE A 326 9.67 8.02 8.15
N GLY A 327 9.23 7.55 6.98
CA GLY A 327 7.83 7.29 6.67
C GLY A 327 7.56 5.95 6.02
N GLY A 328 6.30 5.70 5.70
CA GLY A 328 5.87 4.61 4.82
C GLY A 328 5.20 5.15 3.55
N SER A 329 4.37 4.35 2.91
CA SER A 329 3.65 4.75 1.68
C SER A 329 2.73 5.96 1.85
N SER A 330 2.19 6.24 3.05
CA SER A 330 1.44 7.47 3.30
C SER A 330 2.32 8.72 3.22
N ALA A 331 3.59 8.63 3.64
CA ALA A 331 4.52 9.75 3.59
C ALA A 331 4.87 10.18 2.16
N ASP A 332 4.80 9.28 1.18
CA ASP A 332 5.08 9.63 -0.23
C ASP A 332 4.18 10.77 -0.73
N TYR A 333 2.90 10.76 -0.35
CA TYR A 333 1.95 11.85 -0.65
C TYR A 333 2.34 13.17 0.04
N MET A 334 2.91 13.10 1.25
CA MET A 334 3.38 14.29 1.97
C MET A 334 4.66 14.87 1.33
N VAL A 335 5.58 14.00 0.90
CA VAL A 335 6.87 14.39 0.30
C VAL A 335 6.68 15.32 -0.89
N ARG A 336 5.61 15.14 -1.68
CA ARG A 336 5.29 16.06 -2.77
C ARG A 336 5.10 17.50 -2.27
N TYR A 337 4.31 17.72 -1.23
CA TYR A 337 4.06 19.06 -0.69
C TYR A 337 5.28 19.62 0.04
N LEU A 338 5.91 18.78 0.85
CA LEU A 338 7.06 19.19 1.66
C LEU A 338 8.25 19.56 0.77
N SER A 339 8.51 18.82 -0.30
CA SER A 339 9.59 19.14 -1.25
C SER A 339 9.35 20.45 -1.99
N ALA A 340 8.11 20.83 -2.24
CA ALA A 340 7.78 22.12 -2.84
C ALA A 340 7.96 23.31 -1.88
N ILE A 341 8.08 23.05 -0.57
CA ILE A 341 8.19 24.09 0.48
C ILE A 341 9.62 24.22 1.00
N PHE A 342 10.27 23.11 1.31
CA PHE A 342 11.61 23.07 1.91
C PHE A 342 12.71 23.05 0.86
N ALA A 343 13.86 23.66 1.16
CA ALA A 343 15.06 23.63 0.31
C ALA A 343 15.51 22.20 0.01
N ARG A 344 15.40 21.32 1.01
CA ARG A 344 15.80 19.92 0.89
C ARG A 344 14.84 19.01 1.66
N VAL A 345 14.43 17.92 1.04
CA VAL A 345 13.65 16.86 1.72
C VAL A 345 14.35 15.53 1.54
N VAL A 346 14.70 14.90 2.66
CA VAL A 346 15.23 13.53 2.71
C VAL A 346 14.10 12.60 3.15
N SER A 347 13.59 11.80 2.22
CA SER A 347 12.57 10.78 2.48
C SER A 347 13.22 9.43 2.67
N VAL A 348 12.88 8.76 3.77
CA VAL A 348 13.45 7.49 4.18
C VAL A 348 12.31 6.53 4.51
N TYR A 349 12.27 5.39 3.84
CA TYR A 349 11.19 4.42 4.06
C TYR A 349 11.55 3.51 5.24
N THR A 350 10.99 3.80 6.42
CA THR A 350 11.19 3.04 7.68
C THR A 350 9.97 3.02 8.59
N ALA A 351 8.82 3.52 8.12
CA ALA A 351 7.55 3.57 8.86
C ALA A 351 7.67 4.19 10.27
N GLY A 352 8.43 5.27 10.40
CA GLY A 352 8.58 6.03 11.65
C GLY A 352 9.79 5.62 12.50
N VAL A 353 10.57 4.61 12.10
CA VAL A 353 11.81 4.27 12.82
C VAL A 353 12.96 5.18 12.35
N PRO A 354 13.59 5.98 13.23
CA PRO A 354 14.67 6.87 12.84
C PRO A 354 16.00 6.13 12.64
N ASP A 355 16.91 6.73 11.88
CA ASP A 355 18.32 6.35 11.79
C ASP A 355 19.19 7.53 12.28
N PRO A 356 19.73 7.48 13.51
CA PRO A 356 20.54 8.57 14.06
C PRO A 356 21.78 8.91 13.23
N ALA A 357 22.40 7.93 12.55
CA ALA A 357 23.57 8.17 11.72
C ALA A 357 23.20 8.97 10.46
N LEU A 358 22.06 8.64 9.84
CA LEU A 358 21.54 9.41 8.72
C LEU A 358 21.09 10.82 9.14
N VAL A 359 20.49 10.97 10.33
CA VAL A 359 20.16 12.28 10.90
C VAL A 359 21.43 13.12 11.10
N ALA A 360 22.48 12.54 11.67
CA ALA A 360 23.75 13.22 11.89
C ALA A 360 24.42 13.65 10.56
N LEU A 361 24.30 12.83 9.52
CA LEU A 361 24.85 13.11 8.19
C LEU A 361 24.12 14.29 7.51
N GLU A 362 22.79 14.23 7.44
CA GLU A 362 21.98 15.20 6.70
C GLU A 362 21.66 16.46 7.49
N ARG A 363 21.86 16.43 8.82
CA ARG A 363 21.65 17.54 9.76
C ARG A 363 20.32 18.27 9.52
N PRO A 364 19.18 17.55 9.53
CA PRO A 364 17.89 18.18 9.27
C PRO A 364 17.52 19.16 10.38
N ALA A 365 16.92 20.30 10.00
CA ALA A 365 16.32 21.21 10.95
C ALA A 365 15.02 20.64 11.54
N ARG A 366 14.37 19.74 10.79
CA ARG A 366 13.07 19.17 11.15
C ARG A 366 13.00 17.69 10.80
N VAL A 367 12.38 16.91 11.67
CA VAL A 367 12.22 15.47 11.50
C VAL A 367 10.76 15.07 11.65
N ILE A 368 10.25 14.24 10.73
CA ILE A 368 8.95 13.60 10.81
C ILE A 368 9.16 12.09 10.92
N LEU A 369 8.64 11.49 11.98
CA LEU A 369 8.54 10.05 12.18
C LEU A 369 7.10 9.65 11.86
N GLN A 370 6.84 9.25 10.62
CA GLN A 370 5.49 8.93 10.15
C GLN A 370 5.23 7.42 10.20
N THR A 371 4.24 7.02 11.00
CA THR A 371 3.70 5.65 10.99
C THR A 371 2.22 5.64 10.60
N SER A 372 1.72 4.49 10.16
CA SER A 372 0.28 4.30 9.92
C SER A 372 -0.38 3.81 11.19
N GLN A 373 -1.62 4.22 11.47
CA GLN A 373 -2.37 3.75 12.64
C GLN A 373 -2.38 2.22 12.78
N ARG A 374 -2.49 1.49 11.66
CA ARG A 374 -2.49 0.02 11.68
C ARG A 374 -1.21 -0.60 12.27
N PHE A 375 -0.11 0.14 12.35
CA PHE A 375 1.16 -0.34 12.93
C PHE A 375 1.28 -0.06 14.44
N LEU A 376 0.25 0.51 15.08
CA LEU A 376 0.27 0.77 16.52
C LEU A 376 0.13 -0.50 17.37
N THR A 377 -0.18 -1.65 16.76
CA THR A 377 -0.32 -2.94 17.44
C THR A 377 0.98 -3.43 18.07
N GLN A 378 2.13 -2.96 17.58
CA GLN A 378 3.43 -3.26 18.14
C GLN A 378 4.27 -1.98 18.26
N PRO A 379 5.01 -1.80 19.37
CA PRO A 379 5.95 -0.71 19.49
C PRO A 379 6.98 -0.69 18.36
N ALA A 380 7.19 0.49 17.79
CA ALA A 380 8.25 0.70 16.80
C ALA A 380 9.64 0.59 17.44
N ALA A 381 10.63 0.13 16.67
CA ALA A 381 12.02 0.14 17.12
C ALA A 381 12.48 1.60 17.35
N ARG A 382 13.38 1.80 18.33
CA ARG A 382 13.93 3.14 18.64
C ARG A 382 14.84 3.69 17.55
N GLN A 383 15.52 2.81 16.84
CA GLN A 383 16.44 3.15 15.76
C GLN A 383 16.59 2.00 14.77
N THR A 384 17.12 2.30 13.59
CA THR A 384 17.49 1.32 12.58
C THR A 384 18.80 1.70 11.90
N ASP A 385 19.38 0.75 11.17
CA ASP A 385 20.47 0.99 10.21
C ASP A 385 19.89 0.88 8.80
N VAL A 386 19.57 2.04 8.22
CA VAL A 386 18.95 2.13 6.90
C VAL A 386 19.95 1.75 5.82
N PHE A 387 21.25 2.01 6.02
CA PHE A 387 22.29 1.71 5.04
C PHE A 387 22.52 0.21 4.91
N ALA A 388 22.57 -0.52 6.03
CA ALA A 388 22.67 -1.99 6.02
C ALA A 388 21.45 -2.62 5.34
N THR A 389 20.25 -2.12 5.65
CA THR A 389 19.01 -2.59 5.02
C THR A 389 19.01 -2.34 3.52
N ALA A 390 19.39 -1.13 3.08
CA ALA A 390 19.48 -0.77 1.68
C ALA A 390 20.49 -1.64 0.93
N ARG A 391 21.70 -1.81 1.49
CA ARG A 391 22.76 -2.64 0.92
C ARG A 391 22.31 -4.07 0.70
N SER A 392 21.72 -4.70 1.72
CA SER A 392 21.21 -6.07 1.61
C SER A 392 20.15 -6.22 0.52
N LYS A 393 19.27 -5.22 0.33
CA LYS A 393 18.26 -5.26 -0.72
C LYS A 393 18.85 -5.08 -2.11
N ILE A 394 19.81 -4.18 -2.26
CA ILE A 394 20.50 -3.95 -3.53
C ILE A 394 21.29 -5.21 -3.95
N GLU A 395 22.02 -5.82 -3.02
CA GLU A 395 22.73 -7.09 -3.24
C GLU A 395 21.78 -8.23 -3.67
N LYS A 396 20.56 -8.25 -3.12
CA LYS A 396 19.51 -9.23 -3.47
C LYS A 396 18.66 -8.83 -4.68
N ASN A 397 18.99 -7.73 -5.36
CA ASN A 397 18.22 -7.16 -6.47
C ASN A 397 16.73 -6.89 -6.13
N LEU A 398 16.45 -6.55 -4.89
CA LEU A 398 15.12 -6.13 -4.40
C LEU A 398 14.95 -4.63 -4.59
N LEU A 399 14.73 -4.22 -5.84
CA LEU A 399 14.67 -2.82 -6.26
C LEU A 399 13.25 -2.38 -6.65
N THR A 400 12.97 -1.09 -6.51
CA THR A 400 11.73 -0.46 -6.97
C THR A 400 11.77 -0.35 -8.50
N ILE A 401 10.79 -0.94 -9.20
CA ILE A 401 10.75 -0.92 -10.68
C ILE A 401 10.48 0.51 -11.19
N ARG A 402 11.30 0.99 -12.13
CA ARG A 402 11.20 2.31 -12.82
C ARG A 402 9.90 2.53 -13.64
N GLY A 403 8.82 1.76 -13.44
CA GLY A 403 7.70 1.68 -14.40
C GLY A 403 6.50 2.57 -14.10
N SER A 404 5.81 2.34 -12.98
CA SER A 404 4.58 3.06 -12.62
C SER A 404 4.88 4.32 -11.81
N HIS A 405 5.68 4.18 -10.75
CA HIS A 405 6.06 5.28 -9.88
C HIS A 405 6.94 6.31 -10.62
N ALA A 406 7.79 5.88 -11.57
CA ALA A 406 8.58 6.82 -12.36
C ALA A 406 7.72 7.66 -13.32
N LYS A 407 6.64 7.10 -13.90
CA LYS A 407 5.71 7.88 -14.74
C LYS A 407 4.95 8.93 -13.92
N GLU A 408 4.55 8.56 -12.71
CA GLU A 408 3.90 9.49 -11.79
C GLU A 408 4.87 10.58 -11.33
N MET A 409 6.10 10.19 -10.99
CA MET A 409 7.17 11.10 -10.58
C MET A 409 7.64 12.00 -11.72
N GLU A 410 7.75 11.51 -12.96
CA GLU A 410 8.07 12.29 -14.16
C GLU A 410 6.96 13.31 -14.46
N ARG A 411 5.70 12.93 -14.23
CA ARG A 411 4.55 13.85 -14.32
C ARG A 411 4.60 14.95 -13.26
N TRP A 412 5.05 14.62 -12.06
CA TRP A 412 5.16 15.57 -10.94
C TRP A 412 6.43 16.44 -11.02
N HIS A 413 7.49 15.87 -11.58
CA HIS A 413 8.85 16.38 -11.63
C HIS A 413 9.44 16.17 -13.05
N PRO A 414 8.95 16.91 -14.06
CA PRO A 414 9.33 16.71 -15.47
C PRO A 414 10.81 16.97 -15.78
N ALA A 415 11.59 17.46 -14.82
CA ALA A 415 13.04 17.64 -14.91
C ALA A 415 13.85 16.66 -14.03
N ALA A 416 13.23 15.63 -13.46
CA ALA A 416 13.91 14.59 -12.69
C ALA A 416 14.67 13.65 -13.64
N GLY A 417 15.89 14.02 -14.01
CA GLY A 417 16.83 13.09 -14.64
C GLY A 417 17.17 11.90 -13.72
N PRO A 418 17.86 10.87 -14.22
CA PRO A 418 18.26 9.73 -13.40
C PRO A 418 19.11 10.22 -12.22
N ALA A 419 18.60 10.02 -11.01
CA ALA A 419 19.28 10.32 -9.77
C ALA A 419 20.43 9.32 -9.53
N ALA A 420 21.52 9.77 -8.93
CA ALA A 420 22.66 8.90 -8.66
C ALA A 420 22.29 7.80 -7.63
N GLY A 421 22.88 6.60 -7.79
CA GLY A 421 22.64 5.45 -6.90
C GLY A 421 23.43 5.52 -5.59
N ILE A 422 23.20 4.55 -4.69
CA ILE A 422 23.75 4.52 -3.31
C ILE A 422 25.27 4.72 -3.24
N GLU A 423 26.01 4.24 -4.26
CA GLU A 423 27.46 4.35 -4.37
C GLU A 423 27.94 5.80 -4.40
N THR A 424 27.24 6.68 -5.11
CA THR A 424 27.57 8.12 -5.18
C THR A 424 27.24 8.86 -3.88
N TYR A 425 26.28 8.37 -3.11
CA TYR A 425 25.89 8.97 -1.82
C TYR A 425 26.80 8.51 -0.69
N LEU A 426 27.24 7.25 -0.71
CA LEU A 426 28.23 6.71 0.24
C LEU A 426 29.64 7.30 0.04
N GLN A 427 29.99 7.72 -1.18
CA GLN A 427 31.27 8.42 -1.45
C GLN A 427 31.40 9.78 -0.74
N LYS A 428 30.30 10.36 -0.24
CA LYS A 428 30.31 11.63 0.51
C LYS A 428 30.39 11.44 2.02
N THR A 429 30.40 10.20 2.51
CA THR A 429 30.47 9.89 3.94
C THR A 429 31.93 9.67 4.32
N PRO A 430 32.54 10.47 5.21
CA PRO A 430 33.78 10.06 5.85
C PRO A 430 33.49 8.78 6.61
N VAL A 431 34.28 7.73 6.37
CA VAL A 431 34.30 6.58 7.26
C VAL A 431 34.72 7.11 8.62
N VAL A 432 33.79 7.17 9.57
CA VAL A 432 34.13 7.42 10.97
C VAL A 432 34.91 6.18 11.40
N ALA A 433 36.20 6.38 11.66
CA ALA A 433 37.10 5.36 12.18
C ALA A 433 36.73 4.96 13.61
#